data_AF-W1DIN1-F1
#
_entry.id   AF-W1DIN1-F1
#
_cell.length_a   1.000
_cell.length_b   1.000
_cell.length_c   1.000
_cell.angle_alpha   90.00
_cell.angle_beta   90.00
_cell.angle_gamma   90.00
#
_symmetry.space_group_name_H-M   'P 1'
#
loop_
_entity.id
_entity.type
_entity.pdbx_description
1 polymer ?
#
loop_
_entity_poly.entity_id
_entity_poly.type
_entity_poly.pdbx_seq_one_letter_code
_entity_poly.pdbx_strand_id
1 'polypeptide(L)'
;MLRAPVYEAVQKTPLQKMDKLSSRLDNVILVKREDRQPVHSFKLRGAYAMMSSLTAEQKSHGVITASAGNHAQGVAFFRIAAGR
;
A
#
# COMPACT_ATOMS: atom_id res chain seq x y z
N MET A 1 -9.00 8.92 -16.64
CA MET A 1 -8.90 8.04 -15.46
C MET A 1 -7.45 8.09 -14.98
N LEU A 2 -7.14 8.79 -13.88
CA LEU A 2 -5.77 8.87 -13.34
C LEU A 2 -5.39 7.51 -12.75
N ARG A 3 -4.49 6.76 -13.41
CA ARG A 3 -3.93 5.53 -12.87
C ARG A 3 -2.58 5.86 -12.26
N ALA A 4 -2.53 5.93 -10.94
CA ALA A 4 -1.26 5.99 -10.24
C ALA A 4 -0.50 4.66 -10.51
N PRO A 5 0.85 4.68 -10.64
CA PRO A 5 1.67 3.50 -11.01
C PRO A 5 1.64 2.37 -9.94
N VAL A 6 0.91 2.58 -8.85
CA VAL A 6 0.84 1.76 -7.66
C VAL A 6 0.44 0.30 -7.95
N TYR A 7 -0.31 0.03 -9.01
CA TYR A 7 -0.81 -1.32 -9.34
C TYR A 7 0.26 -2.30 -9.82
N GLU A 8 1.48 -1.86 -10.07
CA GLU A 8 2.62 -2.74 -10.36
C GLU A 8 3.09 -3.52 -9.11
N ALA A 9 2.88 -2.95 -7.91
CA ALA A 9 3.31 -3.57 -6.64
C ALA A 9 2.18 -3.81 -5.62
N VAL A 10 0.97 -3.30 -5.87
CA VAL A 10 -0.17 -3.49 -4.97
C VAL A 10 -1.32 -4.21 -5.65
N GLN A 11 -2.03 -5.02 -4.87
CA GLN A 11 -3.24 -5.66 -5.33
C GLN A 11 -4.49 -4.83 -5.04
N LYS A 12 -5.54 -5.04 -5.86
CA LYS A 12 -6.87 -4.53 -5.56
C LYS A 12 -7.44 -5.34 -4.40
N THR A 13 -7.41 -4.77 -3.21
CA THR A 13 -7.95 -5.38 -2.01
C THR A 13 -9.48 -5.44 -2.07
N PRO A 14 -10.11 -6.47 -1.50
CA PRO A 14 -11.55 -6.61 -1.53
C PRO A 14 -12.24 -5.56 -0.65
N LEU A 15 -13.42 -5.14 -1.07
CA LEU A 15 -14.38 -4.41 -0.24
C LEU A 15 -15.38 -5.46 0.28
N GLN A 16 -15.29 -5.81 1.55
CA GLN A 16 -16.12 -6.87 2.14
C GLN A 16 -17.20 -6.28 3.03
N LYS A 17 -18.40 -6.84 2.97
CA LYS A 17 -19.46 -6.51 3.91
C LYS A 17 -19.17 -7.13 5.28
N MET A 18 -19.43 -6.38 6.34
CA MET A 18 -19.36 -6.87 7.71
C MET A 18 -20.77 -7.21 8.19
N ASP A 19 -21.23 -8.45 7.98
CA ASP A 19 -22.64 -8.82 8.20
C ASP A 19 -23.10 -8.60 9.63
N LYS A 20 -22.33 -9.04 10.63
CA LYS A 20 -22.65 -8.86 12.05
C LYS A 20 -22.75 -7.39 12.44
N LEU A 21 -21.79 -6.57 11.98
CA LEU A 21 -21.77 -5.15 12.31
C LEU A 21 -22.86 -4.37 11.58
N SER A 22 -23.14 -4.77 10.34
CA SER A 22 -24.21 -4.20 9.51
C SER A 22 -25.58 -4.44 10.14
N SER A 23 -25.85 -5.68 10.57
CA SER A 23 -27.10 -6.03 11.26
C SER A 23 -27.23 -5.33 12.61
N ARG A 24 -26.13 -5.21 13.38
CA ARG A 24 -26.16 -4.56 14.70
C ARG A 24 -26.42 -3.05 14.63
N LEU A 25 -25.95 -2.39 13.59
CA LEU A 25 -26.05 -0.93 13.43
C LEU A 25 -27.15 -0.49 12.47
N ASP A 26 -27.95 -1.44 11.95
CA ASP A 26 -28.95 -1.21 10.90
C ASP A 26 -28.43 -0.36 9.73
N ASN A 27 -27.23 -0.71 9.25
CA ASN A 27 -26.53 0.04 8.22
C ASN A 27 -25.68 -0.90 7.36
N VAL A 28 -25.36 -0.53 6.11
CA VAL A 28 -24.43 -1.32 5.28
C VAL A 28 -23.00 -0.94 5.61
N ILE A 29 -22.33 -1.76 6.42
CA ILE A 29 -20.94 -1.54 6.80
C ILE A 29 -20.02 -2.37 5.91
N LEU A 30 -19.16 -1.67 5.18
CA LEU A 30 -18.17 -2.26 4.28
C LEU A 30 -16.76 -1.97 4.80
N VAL A 31 -15.89 -2.97 4.75
CA VAL A 31 -14.47 -2.85 5.10
C VAL A 31 -13.60 -3.02 3.86
N LYS A 32 -12.73 -2.04 3.62
CA LYS A 32 -11.69 -2.14 2.60
C LYS A 32 -10.50 -2.88 3.19
N ARG A 33 -10.24 -4.10 2.72
CA ARG A 33 -9.27 -5.05 3.30
C ARG A 33 -7.81 -4.73 2.95
N GLU A 34 -7.33 -3.54 3.31
CA GLU A 34 -5.92 -3.12 3.11
C GLU A 34 -4.92 -3.96 3.92
N ASP A 35 -5.39 -4.67 4.94
CA ASP A 35 -4.63 -5.69 5.66
C ASP A 35 -4.18 -6.87 4.77
N ARG A 36 -4.83 -7.06 3.62
CA ARG A 36 -4.43 -8.09 2.64
C ARG A 36 -3.31 -7.64 1.71
N GLN A 37 -2.79 -6.43 1.82
CA GLN A 37 -1.60 -6.06 1.04
C GLN A 37 -0.36 -6.87 1.50
N PRO A 38 0.69 -6.99 0.67
CA PRO A 38 1.91 -7.73 1.02
C PRO A 38 2.59 -7.27 2.32
N VAL A 39 2.45 -5.99 2.70
CA VAL A 39 2.97 -5.43 3.96
C VAL A 39 1.88 -5.25 5.02
N HIS A 40 0.80 -6.01 4.88
CA HIS A 40 -0.36 -6.04 5.77
C HIS A 40 -0.99 -4.66 6.08
N SER A 41 -0.80 -3.69 5.18
CA SER A 41 -1.34 -2.34 5.33
C SER A 41 -1.34 -1.56 4.02
N PHE A 42 -2.07 -0.44 4.03
CA PHE A 42 -2.16 0.47 2.88
C PHE A 42 -0.86 1.24 2.59
N LYS A 43 0.12 1.25 3.51
CA LYS A 43 1.31 2.11 3.41
C LYS A 43 2.21 1.78 2.22
N LEU A 44 2.12 0.56 1.68
CA LEU A 44 2.80 0.19 0.44
C LEU A 44 2.38 1.07 -0.74
N ARG A 45 1.12 1.51 -0.79
CA ARG A 45 0.61 2.34 -1.88
C ARG A 45 1.37 3.66 -2.00
N GLY A 46 1.50 4.36 -0.88
CA GLY A 46 2.20 5.64 -0.80
C GLY A 46 3.70 5.50 -0.99
N ALA A 47 4.29 4.46 -0.38
CA ALA A 47 5.71 4.14 -0.58
C ALA A 47 6.02 3.90 -2.06
N TYR A 48 5.25 3.07 -2.75
CA TYR A 48 5.46 2.79 -4.17
C TYR A 48 5.25 4.02 -5.05
N ALA A 49 4.19 4.81 -4.81
CA ALA A 49 3.93 6.02 -5.58
C ALA A 49 5.10 7.02 -5.50
N MET A 50 5.61 7.26 -4.28
CA MET A 50 6.75 8.16 -4.07
C MET A 50 8.01 7.61 -4.73
N MET A 51 8.36 6.34 -4.46
CA MET A 51 9.58 5.73 -4.98
C MET A 51 9.59 5.63 -6.51
N SER A 52 8.42 5.40 -7.12
CA SER A 52 8.26 5.39 -8.58
C SER A 52 8.47 6.76 -9.20
N SER A 53 8.14 7.84 -8.47
CA SER A 53 8.29 9.22 -8.93
C SER A 53 9.72 9.77 -8.85
N LEU A 54 10.63 9.06 -8.15
CA LEU A 54 12.02 9.49 -8.01
C LEU A 54 12.77 9.44 -9.35
N THR A 55 13.59 10.46 -9.61
CA THR A 55 14.49 10.50 -10.76
C THR A 55 15.58 9.44 -10.67
N ALA A 56 16.27 9.16 -11.78
CA ALA A 56 17.40 8.23 -11.78
C ALA A 56 18.52 8.67 -10.82
N GLU A 57 18.81 9.97 -10.77
CA GLU A 57 19.77 10.57 -9.85
C GLU A 57 19.33 10.42 -8.38
N GLN A 58 18.07 10.67 -8.05
CA GLN A 58 17.60 10.46 -6.68
C GLN A 58 17.67 8.98 -6.28
N LYS A 59 17.34 8.07 -7.21
CA LYS A 59 17.44 6.62 -6.98
C LYS A 59 18.89 6.16 -6.77
N SER A 60 19.89 6.80 -7.38
CA SER A 60 21.31 6.44 -7.18
C SER A 60 21.83 6.80 -5.80
N HIS A 61 21.24 7.80 -5.14
CA HIS A 61 21.57 8.16 -3.77
C HIS A 61 20.89 7.26 -2.71
N GLY A 62 19.96 6.40 -3.13
CA GLY A 62 19.17 5.56 -2.25
C GLY A 62 18.10 6.35 -1.49
N VAL A 63 17.39 5.66 -0.58
CA VAL A 63 16.28 6.24 0.20
C VAL A 63 16.39 5.82 1.65
N ILE A 64 16.13 6.76 2.56
CA ILE A 64 16.08 6.54 4.00
C ILE A 64 14.67 6.87 4.48
N THR A 65 14.14 6.04 5.37
CA THR A 65 12.90 6.33 6.10
C THR A 65 13.07 5.93 7.56
N ALA A 66 12.49 6.71 8.47
CA ALA A 66 12.40 6.37 9.88
C ALA A 66 10.97 5.92 10.19
N SER A 67 10.78 4.64 10.50
CA SER A 67 9.50 4.12 10.94
C SER A 67 9.65 2.84 11.75
N ALA A 68 8.87 2.72 12.82
CA ALA A 68 8.86 1.53 13.67
C ALA A 68 7.99 0.37 13.14
N GLY A 69 7.52 0.40 11.88
CA GLY A 69 6.61 -0.65 11.39
C GLY A 69 6.22 -0.53 9.91
N ASN A 70 4.92 -0.68 9.60
CA ASN A 70 4.34 -0.82 8.26
C ASN A 70 4.89 0.10 7.16
N HIS A 71 5.33 1.32 7.48
CA HIS A 71 5.94 2.20 6.48
C HIS A 71 7.34 1.73 6.08
N ALA A 72 8.17 1.33 7.05
CA ALA A 72 9.48 0.75 6.79
C ALA A 72 9.36 -0.52 5.92
N GLN A 73 8.39 -1.38 6.21
CA GLN A 73 8.10 -2.55 5.38
C GLN A 73 7.69 -2.15 3.95
N GLY A 74 6.83 -1.15 3.80
CA GLY A 74 6.42 -0.62 2.49
C GLY A 74 7.58 -0.07 1.66
N VAL A 75 8.50 0.67 2.29
CA VAL A 75 9.70 1.21 1.64
C VAL A 75 10.69 0.09 1.29
N ALA A 76 10.90 -0.89 2.19
CA ALA A 76 11.77 -2.03 1.93
C ALA A 76 11.24 -2.92 0.78
N PHE A 77 9.93 -3.14 0.72
CA PHE A 77 9.28 -3.95 -0.33
C PHE A 77 9.52 -3.40 -1.74
N PHE A 78 9.62 -2.07 -1.89
CA PHE A 78 9.89 -1.44 -3.19
C PHE A 78 11.18 -1.97 -3.83
N ARG A 79 12.24 -2.17 -3.03
CA ARG A 79 13.51 -2.67 -3.54
C ARG A 79 13.38 -4.07 -4.14
N ILE A 80 12.64 -4.94 -3.45
CA ILE A 80 12.35 -6.32 -3.89
C ILE A 80 11.48 -6.32 -5.16
N ALA A 81 10.44 -5.49 -5.21
CA ALA A 81 9.51 -5.43 -6.34
C ALA A 81 10.12 -4.79 -7.60
N ALA A 82 11.09 -3.88 -7.46
CA ALA A 82 11.75 -3.19 -8.57
C ALA A 82 12.92 -3.97 -9.21
N GLY A 83 13.21 -5.19 -8.73
CA GLY A 83 14.29 -6.03 -9.26
C GLY A 83 15.70 -5.44 -9.08
N ARG A 84 15.98 -4.79 -7.93
CA ARG A 84 17.28 -4.16 -7.61
C ARG A 84 17.77 -4.47 -6.20
#